data_AF-U7UXA7-F1
#
_entry.id   AF-U7UXA7-F1
#
_cell.length_a   1.000
_cell.length_b   1.000
_cell.length_c   1.000
_cell.angle_alpha   90.00
_cell.angle_beta   90.00
_cell.angle_gamma   90.00
#
_symmetry.space_group_name_H-M   'P 1'
#
loop_
_entity.id
_entity.type
_entity.pdbx_description
1 polymer ?
#
loop_
_entity_poly.entity_id
_entity_poly.type
_entity_poly.pdbx_seq_one_letter_code
_entity_poly.pdbx_strand_id
1 'polypeptide(L)'
;KKELKNFIEKHGLHGWAPTQGHIPSAVPYVGHMIHDLTDGDLNRAMLIGKGSLFLGRLTNLFDGVSVIVERNTGKDAEAETGLDQEMVRKLLAEAMKKVASDILERE
;
A
#
# COMPACT_ATOMS: atom_id res chain seq x y z
N LYS A 1 19.02 30.44 11.74
CA LYS A 1 18.23 30.46 13.02
C LYS A 1 17.19 31.58 13.05
N LYS A 2 17.53 32.85 12.77
CA LYS A 2 16.56 33.98 12.85
C LYS A 2 15.33 33.83 11.93
N GLU A 3 15.49 33.28 10.73
CA GLU A 3 14.38 33.13 9.78
C GLU A 3 13.49 31.89 10.00
N LEU A 4 13.89 31.00 10.91
CA LEU A 4 13.20 29.73 11.10
C LEU A 4 11.74 29.93 11.56
N LYS A 5 11.48 30.93 12.41
CA LYS A 5 10.12 31.24 12.88
C LYS A 5 9.21 31.65 11.72
N ASN A 6 9.66 32.59 10.90
CA ASN A 6 8.90 33.08 9.75
C ASN A 6 8.69 31.98 8.70
N PHE A 7 9.68 31.09 8.51
CA PHE A 7 9.55 29.94 7.63
C PHE A 7 8.48 28.96 8.12
N ILE A 8 8.45 28.65 9.43
CA ILE A 8 7.43 27.78 10.04
C ILE A 8 6.04 28.40 9.92
N GLU A 9 5.88 29.71 10.12
CA GLU A 9 4.58 30.36 9.93
C GLU A 9 4.10 30.33 8.49
N LYS A 10 5.02 30.49 7.52
CA LYS A 10 4.67 30.58 6.10
C LYS A 10 4.46 29.22 5.43
N HIS A 11 5.25 28.22 5.83
CA HIS A 11 5.32 26.91 5.17
C HIS A 11 4.97 25.74 6.11
N GLY A 12 4.76 26.02 7.39
CA GLY A 12 4.36 25.01 8.35
C GLY A 12 2.96 24.50 8.07
N LEU A 13 2.82 23.19 8.09
CA LEU A 13 1.52 22.52 8.07
C LEU A 13 1.03 22.41 9.51
N HIS A 14 -0.13 22.99 9.81
CA HIS A 14 -0.74 22.89 11.13
C HIS A 14 -0.98 21.41 11.46
N GLY A 15 -0.45 20.93 12.59
CA GLY A 15 -0.51 19.52 12.97
C GLY A 15 0.64 18.64 12.44
N TRP A 16 1.52 19.16 11.58
CA TRP A 16 2.70 18.44 11.09
C TRP A 16 3.91 18.69 11.99
N ALA A 17 4.32 17.68 12.76
CA ALA A 17 5.52 17.73 13.61
C ALA A 17 6.65 16.90 12.96
N PRO A 18 7.61 17.52 12.24
CA PRO A 18 8.69 16.80 11.57
C PRO A 18 9.75 16.26 12.54
N THR A 19 9.68 16.65 13.83
CA THR A 19 10.69 16.36 14.85
C THR A 19 10.04 15.79 16.11
N GLN A 20 9.61 14.54 16.10
CA GLN A 20 9.78 13.67 17.27
C GLN A 20 9.57 12.20 16.91
N GLY A 21 10.45 11.35 17.43
CA GLY A 21 10.60 9.96 17.02
C GLY A 21 9.38 9.07 17.28
N HIS A 22 9.32 8.00 16.49
CA HIS A 22 8.49 6.82 16.68
C HIS A 22 6.96 6.99 16.62
N ILE A 23 6.41 8.20 16.79
CA ILE A 23 4.98 8.47 16.55
C ILE A 23 4.78 8.71 15.05
N PRO A 24 3.78 8.10 14.40
CA PRO A 24 3.84 7.87 12.96
C PRO A 24 3.78 9.21 12.24
N SER A 25 4.90 9.58 11.59
CA SER A 25 5.02 10.78 10.75
C SER A 25 4.02 10.82 9.60
N ALA A 26 3.40 9.67 9.31
CA ALA A 26 2.29 9.54 8.39
C ALA A 26 0.95 10.06 8.94
N VAL A 27 0.72 10.05 10.26
CA VAL A 27 -0.57 10.44 10.88
C VAL A 27 -0.97 11.87 10.51
N PRO A 28 -0.08 12.87 10.57
CA PRO A 28 -0.46 14.22 10.18
C PRO A 28 -0.79 14.37 8.69
N TYR A 29 -0.32 13.46 7.83
CA TYR A 29 -0.70 13.45 6.41
C TYR A 29 -2.09 12.86 6.19
N VAL A 30 -2.64 12.05 7.11
CA VAL A 30 -3.90 11.32 6.89
C VAL A 30 -5.06 12.24 6.52
N GLY A 31 -5.19 13.42 7.15
CA GLY A 31 -6.25 14.37 6.80
C GLY A 31 -6.15 14.88 5.35
N HIS A 32 -4.93 15.21 4.91
CA HIS A 32 -4.67 15.61 3.53
C HIS A 32 -4.86 14.45 2.56
N MET A 33 -4.40 13.26 2.92
CA MET A 33 -4.56 12.04 2.14
C MET A 33 -6.02 11.72 1.85
N ILE A 34 -6.92 11.90 2.82
CA ILE A 34 -8.35 11.70 2.61
C ILE A 34 -8.83 12.63 1.50
N HIS A 35 -8.59 13.93 1.62
CA HIS A 35 -8.95 14.91 0.59
C HIS A 35 -8.35 14.56 -0.77
N ASP A 36 -7.06 14.19 -0.81
CA ASP A 36 -6.37 13.85 -2.06
C ASP A 36 -6.93 12.59 -2.73
N LEU A 37 -7.46 11.64 -1.95
CA LEU A 37 -8.05 10.38 -2.43
C LEU A 37 -9.57 10.44 -2.61
N THR A 38 -10.26 11.51 -2.16
CA THR A 38 -11.70 11.72 -2.38
C THR A 38 -11.98 12.78 -3.42
N ASP A 39 -11.39 13.96 -3.29
CA ASP A 39 -11.71 15.15 -4.10
C ASP A 39 -10.53 15.64 -4.94
N GLY A 40 -9.30 15.32 -4.53
CA GLY A 40 -8.07 15.68 -5.24
C GLY A 40 -7.73 14.76 -6.41
N ASP A 41 -6.51 14.89 -6.92
CA ASP A 41 -6.04 14.20 -8.13
C ASP A 41 -5.24 12.91 -7.86
N LEU A 42 -5.04 12.54 -6.60
CA LEU A 42 -4.31 11.33 -6.25
C LEU A 42 -5.22 10.10 -6.28
N ASN A 43 -4.66 8.97 -6.69
CA ASN A 43 -5.34 7.68 -6.67
C ASN A 43 -4.79 6.73 -5.59
N ARG A 44 -3.56 6.95 -5.12
CA ARG A 44 -2.85 6.06 -4.21
C ARG A 44 -1.91 6.85 -3.32
N ALA A 45 -1.82 6.45 -2.06
CA ALA A 45 -0.84 6.95 -1.11
C ALA A 45 -0.27 5.78 -0.30
N MET A 46 1.03 5.83 -0.01
CA MET A 46 1.70 4.84 0.84
C MET A 46 2.16 5.49 2.13
N LEU A 47 1.68 4.97 3.25
CA LEU A 47 2.12 5.32 4.59
C LEU A 47 3.19 4.32 5.01
N ILE A 48 4.44 4.79 5.13
CA ILE A 48 5.57 3.91 5.47
C ILE A 48 5.80 3.94 6.97
N GLY A 49 5.62 2.77 7.60
CA GLY A 49 5.99 2.56 9.00
C GLY A 49 7.48 2.33 9.12
N LYS A 50 8.20 3.28 9.73
CA LYS A 50 9.60 3.09 10.11
C LYS A 50 9.68 2.58 11.55
N GLY A 51 9.94 1.29 11.72
CA GLY A 51 10.11 0.69 13.05
C GLY A 51 11.45 1.04 13.71
N SER A 52 11.48 0.98 15.04
CA SER A 52 12.69 1.07 15.85
C SER A 52 13.46 -0.24 15.81
N LEU A 53 14.76 -0.12 15.50
CA LEU A 53 15.69 -1.24 15.65
C LEU A 53 15.89 -1.66 17.11
N PHE A 54 15.57 -0.79 18.07
CA PHE A 54 15.73 -1.06 19.51
C PHE A 54 14.48 -1.71 20.09
N LEU A 55 13.29 -1.16 19.84
CA LEU A 55 12.05 -1.67 20.43
C LEU A 55 11.70 -3.07 19.92
N GLY A 56 11.92 -3.34 18.63
CA GLY A 56 11.74 -4.68 18.07
C GLY A 56 12.63 -5.75 18.74
N ARG A 57 13.85 -5.38 19.17
CA ARG A 57 14.76 -6.29 19.90
C ARG A 57 14.40 -6.47 21.37
N LEU A 58 13.78 -5.47 21.99
CA LEU A 58 13.41 -5.50 23.41
C LEU A 58 12.06 -6.17 23.66
N THR A 59 11.14 -6.13 22.68
CA THR A 59 9.75 -6.54 22.88
C THR A 59 9.35 -7.80 22.10
N ASN A 60 10.14 -8.22 21.09
CA ASN A 60 9.73 -9.25 20.11
C ASN A 60 8.39 -8.93 19.41
N LEU A 61 7.94 -7.68 19.44
CA LEU A 61 6.74 -7.22 18.73
C LEU A 61 7.12 -6.44 17.47
N PHE A 62 6.19 -6.38 16.51
CA PHE A 62 6.34 -5.49 15.36
C PHE A 62 6.21 -4.04 15.82
N ASP A 63 7.10 -3.18 15.33
CA ASP A 63 7.19 -1.76 15.73
C ASP A 63 6.85 -0.81 14.56
N GLY A 64 6.16 -1.32 13.55
CA GLY A 64 5.75 -0.53 12.41
C GLY A 64 4.94 -1.35 11.44
N VAL A 65 3.92 -0.71 10.86
CA VAL A 65 3.13 -1.23 9.75
C VAL A 65 3.17 -0.22 8.63
N SER A 66 3.36 -0.68 7.41
CA SER A 66 3.18 0.14 6.21
C SER A 66 1.83 -0.18 5.59
N VAL A 67 1.12 0.84 5.13
CA VAL A 67 -0.22 0.71 4.55
C VAL A 67 -0.26 1.45 3.23
N ILE A 68 -0.85 0.83 2.22
CA ILE A 68 -1.21 1.49 0.96
C ILE A 68 -2.70 1.78 1.03
N VAL A 69 -3.06 3.02 0.73
CA VAL A 69 -4.45 3.48 0.66
C VAL A 69 -4.72 3.90 -0.77
N GLU A 70 -5.78 3.37 -1.35
CA GLU A 70 -6.18 3.64 -2.72
C GLU A 70 -7.58 4.26 -2.73
N ARG A 71 -7.80 5.13 -3.72
CA ARG A 71 -9.11 5.73 -3.97
C ARG A 71 -10.10 4.62 -4.28
N ASN A 72 -11.21 4.60 -3.54
CA ASN A 72 -12.29 3.68 -3.82
C ASN A 72 -12.94 4.06 -5.16
N THR A 73 -12.91 3.14 -6.13
CA THR A 73 -13.46 3.36 -7.48
C THR A 73 -14.98 3.24 -7.53
N GLY A 74 -15.62 2.81 -6.45
CA GLY A 74 -17.07 2.59 -6.38
C GLY A 74 -17.56 1.45 -7.29
N LYS A 75 -16.66 0.69 -7.89
CA LYS A 75 -16.99 -0.56 -8.59
C LYS A 75 -17.12 -1.65 -7.54
N ASP A 76 -18.22 -2.38 -7.55
CA ASP A 76 -18.37 -3.56 -6.73
C ASP A 76 -17.20 -4.52 -7.03
N ALA A 77 -16.50 -4.97 -5.98
CA ALA A 77 -15.38 -5.91 -6.09
C ALA A 77 -15.78 -7.25 -6.75
N GLU A 78 -17.07 -7.48 -6.96
CA GLU A 78 -17.64 -8.59 -7.71
C GLU A 78 -17.34 -8.51 -9.22
N ALA A 79 -17.02 -7.34 -9.78
CA ALA A 79 -16.71 -7.21 -11.21
C ALA A 79 -15.30 -7.68 -11.59
N GLU A 80 -14.34 -7.73 -10.64
CA GLU A 80 -12.95 -8.13 -10.91
C GLU A 80 -12.63 -9.57 -10.46
N THR A 81 -13.52 -10.20 -9.70
CA THR A 81 -13.40 -11.63 -9.36
C THR A 81 -14.07 -12.57 -10.36
N GLY A 82 -14.53 -12.01 -11.49
CA GLY A 82 -14.80 -12.77 -12.71
C GLY A 82 -13.50 -13.34 -13.29
N LEU A 83 -12.85 -14.25 -12.55
CA LEU A 83 -12.02 -15.28 -13.13
C LEU A 83 -12.88 -15.94 -14.19
N ASP A 84 -12.64 -15.58 -15.45
CA ASP A 84 -13.34 -16.15 -16.59
C ASP A 84 -13.13 -17.66 -16.54
N GLN A 85 -14.14 -18.38 -16.05
CA GLN A 85 -14.03 -19.82 -15.84
C GLN A 85 -13.74 -20.54 -17.15
N GLU A 86 -14.10 -19.94 -18.28
CA GLU A 86 -13.78 -20.44 -19.60
C GLU A 86 -12.26 -20.34 -19.89
N MET A 87 -11.63 -19.20 -19.58
CA MET A 87 -10.18 -19.03 -19.67
C MET A 87 -9.43 -20.01 -18.77
N VAL A 88 -9.88 -20.20 -17.52
CA VAL A 88 -9.26 -21.16 -16.58
C VAL A 88 -9.37 -22.59 -17.08
N ARG A 89 -10.54 -22.99 -17.59
CA ARG A 89 -10.74 -24.33 -18.18
C ARG A 89 -9.86 -24.57 -19.40
N LYS A 90 -9.70 -23.55 -20.26
CA LYS A 90 -8.85 -23.63 -21.45
C LYS A 90 -7.37 -23.81 -21.09
N LEU A 91 -6.87 -23.03 -20.12
CA LEU A 91 -5.51 -23.16 -19.57
C LEU A 91 -5.26 -24.55 -18.97
N LEU A 92 -6.22 -25.06 -18.20
CA LEU A 92 -6.12 -26.38 -17.57
C LEU A 92 -6.08 -27.50 -18.63
N ALA A 93 -6.95 -27.43 -19.64
CA ALA A 93 -6.99 -28.39 -20.73
C ALA A 93 -5.67 -28.40 -21.54
N GLU A 94 -5.10 -27.23 -21.79
CA GLU A 94 -3.83 -27.09 -22.52
C GLU A 94 -2.65 -27.66 -21.70
N ALA A 95 -2.63 -27.41 -20.39
CA ALA A 95 -1.64 -28.00 -19.48
C ALA A 95 -1.75 -29.53 -19.42
N MET A 96 -2.97 -30.09 -19.30
CA MET A 96 -3.17 -31.54 -19.30
C MET A 96 -2.77 -32.19 -20.62
N LYS A 97 -3.05 -31.53 -21.75
CA LYS A 97 -2.63 -32.00 -23.07
C LYS A 97 -1.10 -32.06 -23.18
N LYS A 98 -0.42 -31.02 -22.70
CA LYS A 98 1.05 -30.97 -22.68
C LYS A 98 1.66 -32.07 -21.81
N VAL A 99 1.11 -32.30 -20.61
CA VAL A 99 1.55 -33.40 -19.74
C VAL A 99 1.35 -34.76 -20.41
N ALA A 100 0.21 -34.98 -21.08
CA ALA A 100 -0.02 -36.22 -21.81
C ALA A 100 0.97 -36.40 -22.97
N SER A 101 1.29 -35.34 -23.71
CA SER A 101 2.32 -35.36 -24.76
C SER A 101 3.71 -35.69 -24.19
N ASP A 102 4.11 -35.05 -23.09
CA ASP A 102 5.40 -35.29 -22.43
C ASP A 102 5.52 -36.72 -21.89
N ILE A 103 4.41 -37.35 -21.48
CA ILE A 103 4.38 -38.75 -21.06
C ILE A 103 4.54 -39.69 -22.26
N LEU A 104 3.83 -39.41 -23.36
CA LEU A 104 3.90 -40.20 -24.60
C LEU A 104 5.26 -40.11 -25.30
N GLU A 105 5.98 -38.99 -25.18
CA GLU A 105 7.34 -38.81 -25.72
C GLU A 105 8.43 -39.47 -24.86
N ARG A 106 8.10 -39.91 -23.64
CA ARG A 106 9.02 -40.56 -22.69
C ARG A 106 8.88 -42.09 -22.63
N GLU A 107 7.96 -42.66 -23.41
CA GLU A 107 7.89 -44.11 -23.73
C GLU A 107 8.60 -44.40 -25.07
#